data_AF-A0A536SSD5-F1
#
_entry.id   AF-A0A536SSD5-F1
#
_cell.length_a   1.000
_cell.length_b   1.000
_cell.length_c   1.000
_cell.angle_alpha   90.00
_cell.angle_beta   90.00
_cell.angle_gamma   90.00
#
_symmetry.space_group_name_H-M   'P 1'
#
loop_
_entity.id
_entity.type
_entity.pdbx_description
1 polymer ?
#
loop_
_entity_poly.entity_id
_entity_poly.type
_entity_poly.pdbx_seq_one_letter_code
_entity_poly.pdbx_strand_id
1 'polypeptide(L)'
;MNRRIYATLLAASLLAGCSGIKTYPDTLPKNLRIHATISKVQAALHIHRVDAGCQTEYQGTVQLDKPSVEIGIPAGRPSLVAFTFSSSSFLSGSSSSVRYDTLLTPRAGYIYDVKVSYLDNIYNVTVREIDPRSSSSREIGRRDLRACKST
;
A
#
# COMPACT_ATOMS: atom_id res chain seq x y z
N MET A 1 -46.53 -8.47 -47.07
CA MET A 1 -46.94 -7.88 -45.77
C MET A 1 -46.81 -8.97 -44.72
N ASN A 2 -46.06 -8.92 -43.63
CA ASN A 2 -45.32 -7.85 -42.98
C ASN A 2 -44.05 -8.44 -42.33
N ARG A 3 -42.92 -7.90 -42.78
CA ARG A 3 -41.57 -8.09 -42.25
C ARG A 3 -41.44 -7.16 -41.05
N ARG A 4 -41.41 -7.68 -39.82
CA ARG A 4 -40.89 -7.03 -38.59
C ARG A 4 -41.18 -7.95 -37.39
N ILE A 5 -40.13 -8.23 -36.63
CA ILE A 5 -40.01 -8.55 -35.19
C ILE A 5 -38.93 -9.63 -35.04
N TYR A 6 -37.68 -9.22 -35.30
CA TYR A 6 -36.46 -9.89 -34.87
C TYR A 6 -35.42 -8.79 -34.68
N ALA A 7 -35.50 -8.08 -33.55
CA ALA A 7 -34.43 -7.21 -33.07
C ALA A 7 -34.88 -6.59 -31.75
N THR A 8 -34.47 -7.19 -30.63
CA THR A 8 -34.04 -6.51 -29.39
C THR A 8 -33.95 -7.55 -28.27
N LEU A 9 -32.82 -8.23 -28.17
CA LEU A 9 -32.38 -8.92 -26.94
C LEU A 9 -30.88 -9.21 -27.06
N LEU A 10 -30.09 -8.18 -27.34
CA LEU A 10 -28.63 -8.30 -27.33
C LEU A 10 -27.99 -6.93 -27.04
N ALA A 11 -27.83 -6.62 -25.75
CA ALA A 11 -26.80 -5.69 -25.21
C ALA A 11 -27.10 -5.38 -23.73
N ALA A 12 -26.73 -6.30 -22.82
CA ALA A 12 -26.73 -6.00 -21.38
C ALA A 12 -25.61 -6.78 -20.65
N SER A 13 -24.42 -6.85 -21.24
CA SER A 13 -23.30 -7.63 -20.69
C SER A 13 -21.95 -6.94 -20.83
N LEU A 14 -21.88 -5.62 -20.67
CA LEU A 14 -20.63 -4.89 -20.51
C LEU A 14 -20.87 -3.79 -19.48
N LEU A 15 -19.91 -3.57 -18.57
CA LEU A 15 -19.94 -2.70 -17.38
C LEU A 15 -20.27 -3.36 -16.03
N ALA A 16 -19.85 -4.62 -15.82
CA ALA A 16 -19.36 -5.01 -14.49
C ALA A 16 -17.88 -4.61 -14.37
N GLY A 17 -17.61 -3.30 -14.49
CA GLY A 17 -16.32 -2.75 -14.11
C GLY A 17 -16.26 -2.73 -12.59
N CYS A 18 -15.94 -3.86 -11.96
CA CYS A 18 -15.64 -3.88 -10.54
C CYS A 18 -14.45 -2.94 -10.34
N SER A 19 -14.72 -1.77 -9.76
CA SER A 19 -13.71 -0.80 -9.31
C SER A 19 -12.93 -1.42 -8.14
N GLY A 20 -12.14 -2.44 -8.43
CA GLY A 20 -11.29 -3.12 -7.46
C GLY A 20 -10.00 -2.35 -7.28
N ILE A 21 -9.59 -2.15 -6.03
CA ILE A 21 -8.26 -1.64 -5.73
C ILE A 21 -7.22 -2.66 -6.24
N LYS A 22 -6.23 -2.21 -7.02
CA LYS A 22 -5.17 -3.09 -7.53
C LYS A 22 -4.43 -3.75 -6.35
N THR A 23 -4.45 -5.08 -6.28
CA THR A 23 -3.67 -5.85 -5.29
C THR A 23 -2.19 -5.78 -5.65
N TYR A 24 -1.33 -5.63 -4.64
CA TYR A 24 0.12 -5.67 -4.85
C TYR A 24 0.58 -7.09 -5.22
N PRO A 25 1.30 -7.26 -6.35
CA PRO A 25 1.82 -8.57 -6.77
C PRO A 25 3.01 -8.94 -5.89
N ASP A 26 2.75 -9.60 -4.78
CA ASP A 26 3.74 -9.98 -3.78
C ASP A 26 4.56 -11.22 -4.22
N THR A 27 5.28 -11.09 -5.32
CA THR A 27 6.04 -12.16 -6.01
C THR A 27 7.55 -12.14 -5.71
N LEU A 28 8.03 -11.13 -4.99
CA LEU A 28 9.44 -10.96 -4.64
C LEU A 28 9.79 -11.67 -3.33
N PRO A 29 11.09 -11.97 -3.09
CA PRO A 29 11.55 -12.43 -1.79
C PRO A 29 11.13 -11.47 -0.67
N LYS A 30 10.65 -12.02 0.45
CA LYS A 30 10.15 -11.22 1.58
C LYS A 30 11.28 -10.44 2.21
N ASN A 31 11.11 -9.13 2.26
CA ASN A 31 12.07 -8.22 2.89
C ASN A 31 11.39 -7.08 3.66
N LEU A 32 10.06 -6.98 3.64
CA LEU A 32 9.28 -6.03 4.43
C LEU A 32 8.32 -6.80 5.34
N ARG A 33 8.54 -6.70 6.65
CA ARG A 33 7.67 -7.28 7.69
C ARG A 33 6.89 -6.16 8.33
N ILE A 34 5.57 -6.27 8.38
CA ILE A 34 4.69 -5.27 8.95
C ILE A 34 3.99 -5.89 10.15
N HIS A 35 4.19 -5.28 11.32
CA HIS A 35 3.47 -5.61 12.56
C HIS A 35 2.41 -4.54 12.80
N ALA A 36 1.15 -4.94 12.79
CA ALA A 36 0.01 -4.04 12.80
C ALA A 36 -0.80 -4.18 14.10
N THR A 37 -0.99 -3.06 14.81
CA THR A 37 -1.89 -2.92 15.96
C THR A 37 -2.96 -1.87 15.65
N ILE A 38 -4.05 -2.31 15.04
CA ILE A 38 -5.08 -1.44 14.48
C ILE A 38 -6.41 -1.61 15.23
N SER A 39 -7.04 -0.52 15.65
CA SER A 39 -8.34 -0.53 16.33
C SER A 39 -9.35 0.34 15.62
N LYS A 40 -10.55 -0.21 15.38
CA LYS A 40 -11.76 0.49 14.87
C LYS A 40 -11.61 1.19 13.51
N VAL A 41 -10.55 0.92 12.76
CA VAL A 41 -10.30 1.47 11.42
C VAL A 41 -9.81 0.37 10.47
N GLN A 42 -9.98 0.58 9.17
CA GLN A 42 -9.32 -0.24 8.15
C GLN A 42 -7.94 0.35 7.87
N ALA A 43 -6.93 -0.51 7.74
CA ALA A 43 -5.57 -0.10 7.43
C ALA A 43 -5.06 -0.79 6.17
N ALA A 44 -4.39 -0.03 5.30
CA ALA A 44 -3.82 -0.54 4.07
C ALA A 44 -2.43 0.06 3.82
N LEU A 45 -1.57 -0.72 3.18
CA LEU A 45 -0.28 -0.29 2.66
C LEU A 45 -0.38 -0.19 1.13
N HIS A 46 -0.18 1.01 0.60
CA HIS A 46 -0.04 1.26 -0.83
C HIS A 46 1.42 1.36 -1.21
N ILE A 47 1.80 0.70 -2.30
CA ILE A 47 3.17 0.67 -2.79
C ILE A 47 3.22 1.35 -4.14
N HIS A 48 4.10 2.34 -4.27
CA HIS A 48 4.38 3.01 -5.52
C HIS A 48 5.86 2.83 -5.86
N ARG A 49 6.17 2.53 -7.12
CA ARG A 49 7.50 2.70 -7.67
C ARG A 49 7.77 4.19 -7.81
N VAL A 50 8.98 4.63 -7.49
CA VAL A 50 9.45 5.99 -7.81
C VAL A 50 10.51 5.89 -8.88
N ASP A 51 10.37 6.65 -9.96
CA ASP A 51 11.35 6.69 -11.05
C ASP A 51 12.42 7.79 -10.85
N ALA A 52 13.33 7.89 -11.82
CA ALA A 52 14.40 8.90 -11.81
C ALA A 52 13.87 10.34 -11.96
N GLY A 53 12.66 10.53 -12.48
CA GLY A 53 11.95 11.81 -12.54
C GLY A 53 11.12 12.11 -11.28
N CYS A 54 11.30 11.31 -10.22
CA CYS A 54 10.53 11.37 -8.98
C CYS A 54 9.01 11.23 -9.18
N GLN A 55 8.59 10.59 -10.28
CA GLN A 55 7.19 10.26 -10.54
C GLN A 55 6.85 8.94 -9.87
N THR A 56 5.61 8.85 -9.37
CA THR A 56 5.12 7.66 -8.66
C THR A 56 4.23 6.82 -9.56
N GLU A 57 4.51 5.52 -9.65
CA GLU A 57 3.69 4.56 -10.37
C GLU A 57 3.10 3.55 -9.38
N TYR A 58 1.76 3.52 -9.26
CA TYR A 58 1.06 2.67 -8.30
C TYR A 58 1.18 1.17 -8.63
N GLN A 59 1.82 0.43 -7.73
CA GLN A 59 2.08 -1.00 -7.88
C GLN A 59 1.00 -1.87 -7.24
N GLY A 60 0.31 -1.35 -6.22
CA GLY A 60 -0.84 -2.02 -5.62
C GLY A 60 -0.99 -1.76 -4.14
N THR A 61 -1.99 -2.42 -3.56
CA THR A 61 -2.34 -2.37 -2.13
C THR A 61 -2.16 -3.72 -1.47
N VAL A 62 -1.71 -3.67 -0.22
CA VAL A 62 -1.69 -4.76 0.74
C VAL A 62 -2.61 -4.37 1.88
N GLN A 63 -3.62 -5.19 2.17
CA GLN A 63 -4.48 -4.98 3.33
C GLN A 63 -3.73 -5.36 4.60
N LEU A 64 -3.86 -4.55 5.65
CA LEU A 64 -3.26 -4.80 6.97
C LEU A 64 -4.33 -5.32 7.93
N ASP A 65 -5.03 -6.38 7.49
CA ASP A 65 -6.13 -7.04 8.20
C ASP A 65 -5.65 -8.12 9.18
N LYS A 66 -4.35 -8.41 9.18
CA LYS A 66 -3.68 -9.36 10.07
C LYS A 66 -2.64 -8.65 10.95
N PRO A 67 -2.36 -9.15 12.16
CA PRO A 67 -1.35 -8.57 13.05
C PRO A 67 0.07 -8.59 12.48
N SER A 68 0.35 -9.50 11.54
CA SER A 68 1.65 -9.61 10.89
C SER A 68 1.46 -9.90 9.40
N VAL A 69 2.13 -9.13 8.56
CA VAL A 69 2.12 -9.27 7.10
C VAL A 69 3.56 -9.20 6.60
N GLU A 70 3.96 -10.13 5.75
CA GLU A 70 5.29 -10.12 5.13
C GLU A 70 5.16 -10.05 3.61
N ILE A 71 5.83 -9.07 3.00
CA ILE A 71 5.83 -8.88 1.55
C ILE A 71 7.24 -8.63 1.02
N GLY A 72 7.42 -8.85 -0.28
CA GLY A 72 8.64 -8.48 -0.99
C GLY A 72 8.48 -7.14 -1.70
N ILE A 73 9.41 -6.21 -1.44
CA ILE A 73 9.56 -4.96 -2.21
C ILE A 73 10.91 -4.91 -2.93
N PRO A 74 10.99 -4.31 -4.13
CA PRO A 74 12.22 -4.27 -4.92
C PRO A 74 13.39 -3.62 -4.18
N ALA A 75 14.55 -4.28 -4.18
CA ALA A 75 15.79 -3.70 -3.68
C ALA A 75 16.46 -2.80 -4.74
N GLY A 76 17.29 -1.86 -4.29
CA GLY A 76 18.13 -1.00 -5.12
C GLY A 76 17.39 0.13 -5.85
N ARG A 77 16.08 0.28 -5.67
CA ARG A 77 15.29 1.37 -6.25
C ARG A 77 14.34 2.00 -5.22
N PRO A 78 14.05 3.30 -5.32
CA PRO A 78 13.11 3.96 -4.42
C PRO A 78 11.67 3.48 -4.66
N SER A 79 10.98 3.26 -3.55
CA SER A 79 9.54 3.01 -3.50
C SER A 79 8.92 3.96 -2.49
N LEU A 80 7.78 4.56 -2.82
CA LEU A 80 6.97 5.28 -1.87
C LEU A 80 6.01 4.26 -1.24
N VAL A 81 6.17 4.02 0.06
CA VAL A 81 5.26 3.19 0.84
C VAL A 81 4.33 4.10 1.62
N ALA A 82 3.02 3.92 1.46
CA ALA A 82 2.02 4.76 2.08
C ALA A 82 0.98 3.95 2.85
N PHE A 83 0.94 4.15 4.16
CA PHE A 83 -0.03 3.60 5.07
C PHE A 83 -1.25 4.51 5.11
N THR A 84 -2.43 3.95 4.91
CA THR A 84 -3.70 4.64 5.07
C THR A 84 -4.50 3.99 6.18
N PHE A 85 -5.18 4.82 6.96
CA PHE A 85 -6.11 4.41 8.00
C PHE A 85 -7.44 5.08 7.69
N SER A 86 -8.48 4.30 7.42
CA SER A 86 -9.80 4.80 7.07
C SER A 86 -10.84 4.35 8.07
N SER A 87 -11.60 5.32 8.59
CA SER A 87 -12.83 5.08 9.33
C SER A 87 -14.02 5.53 8.51
N SER A 88 -15.09 4.75 8.55
CA SER A 88 -16.36 5.11 7.92
C SER A 88 -17.49 4.85 8.91
N SER A 89 -18.33 5.85 9.14
CA SER A 89 -19.52 5.74 9.96
C SER A 89 -20.76 5.76 9.08
N PHE A 90 -21.40 4.60 8.92
CA PHE A 90 -22.57 4.42 8.05
C PHE A 90 -23.75 5.34 8.44
N LEU A 91 -23.93 5.61 9.74
CA LEU A 91 -25.06 6.40 10.26
C LEU A 91 -24.88 7.92 10.10
N SER A 92 -23.63 8.42 10.07
CA SER A 92 -23.34 9.86 9.98
C SER A 92 -22.92 10.29 8.57
N GLY A 93 -22.73 9.35 7.64
CA GLY A 93 -22.22 9.62 6.29
C GLY A 93 -20.80 10.20 6.26
N SER A 94 -20.09 10.18 7.39
CA SER A 94 -18.74 10.72 7.51
C SER A 94 -17.69 9.63 7.30
N SER A 95 -16.69 9.94 6.49
CA SER A 95 -15.46 9.15 6.35
C SER A 95 -14.26 10.01 6.74
N SER A 96 -13.29 9.39 7.40
CA SER A 96 -12.00 10.02 7.69
C SER A 96 -10.90 9.11 7.19
N SER A 97 -9.87 9.71 6.61
CA SER A 97 -8.67 8.99 6.17
C SER A 97 -7.43 9.73 6.63
N VAL A 98 -6.55 9.00 7.31
CA VAL A 98 -5.21 9.47 7.68
C VAL A 98 -4.19 8.73 6.84
N ARG A 99 -3.18 9.44 6.35
CA ARG A 99 -2.11 8.89 5.52
C ARG A 99 -0.74 9.19 6.10
N TYR A 100 0.10 8.17 6.17
CA TYR A 100 1.53 8.26 6.42
C TYR A 100 2.27 7.70 5.22
N ASP A 101 3.20 8.45 4.66
CA ASP A 101 4.02 8.03 3.53
C ASP A 101 5.50 8.25 3.80
N THR A 102 6.33 7.36 3.25
CA THR A 102 7.78 7.47 3.32
C THR A 102 8.45 6.84 2.09
N LEU A 103 9.52 7.47 1.62
CA LEU A 103 10.43 6.91 0.64
C LEU A 103 11.33 5.85 1.29
N LEU A 104 11.29 4.65 0.72
CA LEU A 104 12.12 3.53 1.10
C LEU A 104 12.96 3.08 -0.09
N THR A 105 14.25 2.88 0.12
CA THR A 105 15.15 2.28 -0.88
C THR A 105 15.78 1.05 -0.25
N PRO A 106 15.14 -0.12 -0.40
CA PRO A 106 15.60 -1.34 0.24
C PRO A 106 16.98 -1.74 -0.28
N ARG A 107 17.88 -2.11 0.62
CA ARG A 107 19.20 -2.66 0.31
C ARG A 107 19.08 -4.16 0.10
N ALA A 108 19.82 -4.68 -0.88
CA ALA A 108 19.83 -6.11 -1.15
C ALA A 108 20.32 -6.89 0.07
N GLY A 109 19.57 -7.92 0.47
CA GLY A 109 19.90 -8.78 1.62
C GLY A 109 19.52 -8.22 2.99
N TYR A 110 18.91 -7.04 3.08
CA TYR A 110 18.40 -6.47 4.34
C TYR A 110 16.91 -6.77 4.53
N ILE A 111 16.49 -6.76 5.80
CA ILE A 111 15.08 -6.90 6.20
C ILE A 111 14.61 -5.57 6.77
N TYR A 112 13.35 -5.22 6.51
CA TYR A 112 12.71 -4.00 6.97
C TYR A 112 11.54 -4.38 7.87
N ASP A 113 11.69 -4.15 9.16
CA ASP A 113 10.63 -4.34 10.15
C ASP A 113 9.88 -3.02 10.33
N VAL A 114 8.59 -3.03 10.04
CA VAL A 114 7.69 -1.89 10.18
C VAL A 114 6.74 -2.17 11.33
N LYS A 115 6.65 -1.24 12.28
CA LYS A 115 5.59 -1.26 13.29
C LYS A 115 4.58 -0.18 12.96
N VAL A 116 3.32 -0.58 12.84
CA VAL A 116 2.21 0.28 12.51
C VAL A 116 1.16 0.17 13.60
N SER A 117 0.73 1.29 14.16
CA SER A 117 -0.36 1.31 15.13
C SER A 117 -1.36 2.41 14.83
N TYR A 118 -2.64 2.13 15.09
CA TYR A 118 -3.71 3.13 15.13
C TYR A 118 -4.60 2.83 16.33
N LEU A 119 -4.47 3.63 17.39
CA LEU A 119 -5.18 3.49 18.66
C LEU A 119 -5.69 4.86 19.09
N ASP A 120 -6.99 4.97 19.39
CA ASP A 120 -7.62 6.20 19.90
C ASP A 120 -7.29 7.46 19.09
N ASN A 121 -7.35 7.35 17.76
CA ASN A 121 -7.02 8.41 16.78
C ASN A 121 -5.55 8.84 16.74
N ILE A 122 -4.67 8.10 17.41
CA ILE A 122 -3.22 8.28 17.34
C ILE A 122 -2.65 7.20 16.44
N TYR A 123 -1.90 7.61 15.42
CA TYR A 123 -1.19 6.71 14.53
C TYR A 123 0.31 6.82 14.74
N ASN A 124 1.01 5.69 14.57
CA ASN A 124 2.47 5.65 14.59
C ASN A 124 2.96 4.66 13.54
N VAL A 125 4.03 5.03 12.85
CA VAL A 125 4.72 4.19 11.87
C VAL A 125 6.21 4.33 12.09
N THR A 126 6.87 3.23 12.46
CA THR A 126 8.33 3.17 12.57
C THR A 126 8.87 2.12 11.62
N VAL A 127 9.99 2.42 10.96
CA VAL A 127 10.65 1.54 10.00
C VAL A 127 12.05 1.26 10.51
N ARG A 128 12.41 -0.01 10.66
CA ARG A 128 13.74 -0.44 11.08
C ARG A 128 14.38 -1.30 10.00
N GLU A 129 15.57 -0.92 9.57
CA GLU A 129 16.43 -1.76 8.72
C GLU A 129 17.25 -2.69 9.60
N ILE A 130 17.27 -3.96 9.25
CA ILE A 130 17.96 -5.04 9.95
C ILE A 130 18.88 -5.73 8.96
N ASP A 131 20.15 -5.84 9.30
CA ASP A 131 21.08 -6.69 8.59
C ASP A 131 20.90 -8.13 9.13
N PRO A 132 20.48 -9.13 8.34
CA PRO A 132 20.36 -10.49 8.88
C PRO A 132 21.71 -11.16 9.11
N ARG A 133 22.82 -10.61 8.59
CA ARG A 133 24.17 -11.16 8.72
C ARG A 133 24.92 -10.62 9.93
N SER A 134 24.41 -9.56 10.55
CA SER A 134 24.98 -8.98 11.77
C SER A 134 23.86 -8.64 12.74
N SER A 135 24.11 -8.55 14.05
CA SER A 135 23.06 -8.08 14.99
C SER A 135 22.77 -6.57 14.88
N SER A 136 23.16 -5.91 13.79
CA SER A 136 23.01 -4.47 13.60
C SER A 136 21.63 -4.13 13.06
N SER A 137 21.06 -3.06 13.59
CA SER A 137 19.81 -2.48 13.10
C SER A 137 19.84 -0.97 13.25
N ARG A 138 19.06 -0.29 12.41
CA ARG A 138 18.87 1.17 12.50
C ARG A 138 17.45 1.55 12.16
N GLU A 139 16.94 2.56 12.85
CA GLU A 139 15.68 3.17 12.47
C GLU A 139 15.87 4.05 11.23
N ILE A 140 14.94 3.96 10.29
CA ILE A 140 14.88 4.80 9.10
C ILE A 140 13.89 5.92 9.38
N GLY A 141 14.40 7.15 9.45
CA GLY A 141 13.56 8.34 9.54
C GLY A 141 12.65 8.49 8.32
N ARG A 142 11.47 9.08 8.53
CA ARG A 142 10.52 9.40 7.46
C ARG A 142 11.20 10.26 6.39
N ARG A 143 11.06 9.87 5.12
CA ARG A 143 11.53 10.66 3.97
C ARG A 143 10.35 10.99 3.07
N ASP A 144 10.04 12.27 2.94
CA ASP A 144 9.00 12.77 2.05
C ASP A 144 9.40 12.54 0.57
N LEU A 145 8.42 12.42 -0.34
CA LEU A 145 8.68 12.33 -1.78
C LEU A 145 9.56 13.48 -2.30
N ARG A 146 9.46 14.67 -1.70
CA ARG A 146 10.32 15.84 -2.00
C ARG A 146 11.80 15.61 -1.72
N ALA A 147 12.16 14.60 -0.93
CA ALA A 147 13.55 14.19 -0.74
C ALA A 147 14.11 13.34 -1.90
N CYS A 148 13.27 12.95 -2.86
CA CYS A 148 13.71 12.33 -4.10
C CYS A 148 14.56 13.33 -4.89
N LYS A 149 15.73 12.87 -5.36
CA LYS A 149 16.61 13.65 -6.23
C LYS A 149 16.45 13.14 -7.64
N SER A 150 15.95 13.99 -8.54
CA SER A 150 15.90 13.64 -9.95
C SER A 150 17.31 13.52 -10.49
N THR A 151 17.60 12.44 -11.20
CA THR A 151 18.92 12.18 -11.82
C THR A 151 18.79 12.19 -13.32
#